data_AF-A0A7T4EH40-F1
#
_entry.id   AF-A0A7T4EH40-F1
#
_cell.length_a   1.000
_cell.length_b   1.000
_cell.length_c   1.000
_cell.angle_alpha   90.00
_cell.angle_beta   90.00
_cell.angle_gamma   90.00
#
_symmetry.space_group_name_H-M   'P 1'
#
loop_
_entity.id
_entity.type
_entity.pdbx_description
1 polymer ?
#
loop_
_entity_poly.entity_id
_entity_poly.type
_entity_poly.pdbx_seq_one_letter_code
_entity_poly.pdbx_strand_id
1 'polypeptide(L)'
;MSSLPHSYIMLFDAVHDAATTLSTRLLRRAAVETNHATALFLRQKALAFRRFYLDLNCDDPKEIQSAAHILSAELEKEMSE
;
A
#
# COMPACT_ATOMS: atom_id res chain seq x y z
N MET A 1 6.01 1.86 30.42
CA MET A 1 5.56 1.93 29.00
C MET A 1 6.36 0.90 28.23
N SER A 2 5.71 -0.12 27.68
CA SER A 2 6.36 -1.11 26.82
C SER A 2 6.63 -0.44 25.48
N SER A 3 7.90 -0.27 25.10
CA SER A 3 8.26 0.14 23.74
C SER A 3 7.83 -0.94 22.75
N LEU A 4 7.20 -0.55 21.64
CA LEU A 4 6.93 -1.48 20.53
C LEU A 4 8.25 -2.15 20.10
N PRO A 5 8.29 -3.49 19.96
CA PRO A 5 9.49 -4.18 19.50
C PRO A 5 10.01 -3.63 18.17
N HIS A 6 11.32 -3.45 18.04
CA HIS A 6 11.97 -2.86 16.87
C HIS A 6 11.58 -3.51 15.53
N SER A 7 11.29 -4.82 15.54
CA SER A 7 10.79 -5.56 14.39
C SER A 7 9.45 -5.06 13.86
N TYR A 8 8.58 -4.51 14.70
CA TYR A 8 7.29 -3.95 14.28
C TYR A 8 7.44 -2.58 13.64
N ILE A 9 8.38 -1.77 14.14
CA ILE A 9 8.71 -0.48 13.52
C ILE A 9 9.20 -0.72 12.09
N MET A 10 10.14 -1.65 11.90
CA MET A 10 10.62 -1.99 10.55
C MET A 10 9.52 -2.55 9.64
N LEU A 11 8.60 -3.34 10.18
CA LEU A 11 7.49 -3.88 9.40
C LEU A 11 6.50 -2.78 8.99
N PHE A 12 6.20 -1.85 9.90
CA PHE A 12 5.33 -0.71 9.62
C PHE A 12 5.94 0.21 8.55
N ASP A 13 7.25 0.47 8.63
CA ASP A 13 7.98 1.25 7.62
C ASP A 13 7.93 0.53 6.24
N ALA A 14 8.12 -0.78 6.22
CA ALA A 14 8.00 -1.55 4.97
C ALA A 14 6.58 -1.52 4.38
N VAL A 15 5.54 -1.56 5.22
CA VAL A 15 4.14 -1.40 4.80
C VAL A 15 3.91 0.00 4.22
N HIS A 16 4.46 1.04 4.85
CA HIS A 16 4.39 2.42 4.34
C HIS A 16 5.03 2.54 2.94
N ASP A 17 6.23 2.01 2.79
CA ASP A 17 6.98 2.06 1.53
C ASP A 17 6.26 1.32 0.40
N ALA A 18 5.71 0.13 0.72
CA ALA A 18 4.93 -0.66 -0.25
C ALA A 18 3.67 0.08 -0.70
N ALA A 19 2.89 0.64 0.23
CA ALA A 19 1.67 1.39 -0.08
C ALA A 19 1.96 2.64 -0.93
N THR A 20 3.04 3.36 -0.60
CA THR A 20 3.50 4.54 -1.35
C THR A 20 3.95 4.17 -2.76
N THR A 21 4.70 3.08 -2.91
CA THR A 21 5.19 2.57 -4.20
C THR A 21 4.01 2.18 -5.09
N LEU A 22 3.09 1.37 -4.59
CA LEU A 22 1.89 0.93 -5.32
C LEU A 22 1.03 2.12 -5.77
N SER A 23 0.74 3.05 -4.86
CA SER A 23 -0.06 4.23 -5.16
C SER A 23 0.59 5.08 -6.26
N THR A 24 1.92 5.30 -6.18
CA THR A 24 2.66 6.09 -7.16
C THR A 24 2.66 5.44 -8.54
N ARG A 25 2.87 4.11 -8.62
CA ARG A 25 2.84 3.37 -9.89
C ARG A 25 1.46 3.47 -10.55
N LEU A 26 0.39 3.25 -9.80
CA LEU A 26 -0.98 3.33 -10.31
C LEU A 26 -1.34 4.72 -10.82
N LEU A 27 -0.94 5.78 -10.10
CA LEU A 27 -1.17 7.16 -10.55
C LEU A 27 -0.42 7.47 -11.84
N ARG A 28 0.81 6.97 -12.01
CA ARG A 28 1.57 7.12 -13.26
C ARG A 28 0.88 6.39 -14.41
N ARG A 29 0.43 5.15 -14.21
CA ARG A 29 -0.36 4.40 -15.22
C ARG A 29 -1.62 5.18 -15.60
N ALA A 30 -2.36 5.67 -14.61
CA ALA A 30 -3.59 6.44 -14.84
C ALA A 30 -3.37 7.76 -15.60
N ALA A 31 -2.17 8.35 -15.52
CA ALA A 31 -1.85 9.61 -16.19
C ALA A 31 -1.61 9.45 -17.69
N VAL A 32 -1.18 8.27 -18.13
CA VAL A 32 -0.91 7.96 -19.55
C VAL A 32 -2.02 7.11 -20.19
N GLU A 33 -3.00 6.67 -19.39
CA GLU A 33 -4.14 5.91 -19.86
C GLU A 33 -5.12 6.79 -20.66
N THR A 34 -5.50 6.32 -21.84
CA THR A 34 -6.42 7.02 -22.76
C THR A 34 -7.88 6.65 -22.51
N ASN A 35 -8.13 5.47 -21.94
CA ASN A 35 -9.47 5.09 -21.50
C ASN A 35 -9.80 5.75 -20.15
N HIS A 36 -10.76 6.67 -20.17
CA HIS A 36 -11.19 7.41 -18.97
C HIS A 36 -11.65 6.50 -17.82
N ALA A 37 -12.38 5.43 -18.12
CA ALA A 37 -12.87 4.49 -17.10
C ALA A 37 -11.71 3.76 -16.42
N THR A 38 -10.74 3.27 -17.20
CA THR A 38 -9.53 2.64 -16.68
C THR A 38 -8.69 3.63 -15.86
N ALA A 39 -8.52 4.87 -16.34
CA ALA A 39 -7.78 5.90 -15.61
C ALA A 39 -8.44 6.24 -14.26
N LEU A 40 -9.78 6.32 -14.20
CA LEU A 40 -10.51 6.51 -12.95
C LEU A 40 -10.34 5.33 -12.00
N PHE A 41 -10.46 4.10 -12.50
CA PHE A 41 -10.27 2.89 -11.71
C PHE A 41 -8.88 2.84 -11.07
N LEU A 42 -7.83 3.09 -11.85
CA LEU A 42 -6.45 3.12 -11.36
C LEU A 42 -6.23 4.19 -10.28
N ARG A 43 -6.82 5.39 -10.45
CA ARG A 43 -6.79 6.45 -9.43
C ARG A 43 -7.50 6.04 -8.15
N GLN A 44 -8.67 5.41 -8.24
CA GLN A 44 -9.40 4.92 -7.07
C GLN A 44 -8.60 3.83 -6.34
N LYS A 45 -7.99 2.89 -7.07
CA LYS A 45 -7.10 1.86 -6.49
C LYS A 45 -5.89 2.52 -5.79
N ALA A 46 -5.29 3.53 -6.40
CA ALA A 46 -4.16 4.26 -5.79
C ALA A 46 -4.53 5.00 -4.50
N LEU A 47 -5.73 5.58 -4.44
CA LEU A 47 -6.27 6.23 -3.23
C LEU A 47 -6.59 5.19 -2.15
N ALA A 48 -7.10 4.02 -2.53
CA ALA A 48 -7.38 2.95 -1.61
C ALA A 48 -6.12 2.47 -0.87
N PHE A 49 -4.98 2.31 -1.56
CA PHE A 49 -3.72 1.95 -0.89
C PHE A 49 -3.22 3.02 0.08
N ARG A 50 -3.33 4.31 -0.27
CA ARG A 50 -2.96 5.41 0.64
C ARG A 50 -3.83 5.40 1.89
N ARG A 51 -5.14 5.24 1.70
CA ARG A 51 -6.08 5.22 2.82
C ARG A 51 -5.91 3.99 3.70
N PHE A 52 -5.72 2.83 3.09
CA PHE A 52 -5.45 1.58 3.80
C PHE A 52 -4.27 1.72 4.78
N TYR A 53 -3.16 2.30 4.32
CA TYR A 53 -2.01 2.55 5.20
C TYR A 53 -2.33 3.55 6.33
N LEU A 54 -3.02 4.66 6.02
CA LEU A 54 -3.35 5.69 7.01
C LEU A 54 -4.33 5.20 8.09
N ASP A 55 -5.18 4.23 7.75
CA ASP A 55 -6.17 3.64 8.65
C ASP A 55 -5.58 2.51 9.52
N LEU A 56 -4.31 2.10 9.31
CA LEU A 56 -3.68 1.04 10.10
C LEU A 56 -3.41 1.48 11.54
N ASN A 57 -3.83 0.66 12.49
CA ASN A 57 -3.45 0.84 13.87
C ASN A 57 -2.00 0.37 14.10
N CYS A 58 -1.08 1.30 14.31
CA CYS A 58 0.33 1.01 14.58
C CYS A 58 0.57 0.25 15.91
N ASP A 59 -0.44 0.21 16.78
CA ASP A 59 -0.37 -0.52 18.06
C ASP A 59 -0.86 -1.98 17.95
N ASP A 60 -1.42 -2.41 16.81
CA ASP A 60 -1.83 -3.79 16.57
C ASP A 60 -0.88 -4.53 15.59
N PRO A 61 0.07 -5.33 16.12
CA PRO A 61 0.94 -6.21 15.33
C PRO A 61 0.26 -7.07 14.27
N LYS A 62 -0.96 -7.57 14.53
CA LYS A 62 -1.66 -8.46 13.61
C LYS A 62 -2.21 -7.71 12.41
N GLU A 63 -2.69 -6.49 12.62
CA GLU A 63 -3.14 -5.62 11.54
C GLU A 63 -1.97 -5.25 10.62
N ILE A 64 -0.82 -4.87 11.21
CA ILE A 64 0.39 -4.56 10.43
C ILE A 64 0.88 -5.79 9.64
N GLN A 65 0.90 -6.98 10.24
CA GLN A 65 1.27 -8.22 9.53
C GLN A 65 0.30 -8.57 8.40
N SER A 66 -1.01 -8.42 8.63
CA SER A 66 -2.01 -8.65 7.60
C SER A 66 -1.85 -7.67 6.44
N ALA A 67 -1.61 -6.39 6.75
CA ALA A 67 -1.33 -5.36 5.77
C ALA A 67 -0.08 -5.63 4.94
N ALA A 68 1.01 -6.05 5.59
CA ALA A 68 2.23 -6.44 4.90
C ALA A 68 1.99 -7.56 3.89
N HIS A 69 1.18 -8.57 4.26
CA HIS A 69 0.86 -9.68 3.35
C HIS A 69 0.05 -9.22 2.13
N ILE A 70 -0.99 -8.41 2.34
CA ILE A 70 -1.85 -7.89 1.26
C ILE A 70 -1.04 -7.01 0.30
N LEU A 71 -0.27 -6.05 0.83
CA LEU A 71 0.51 -5.12 0.01
C LEU A 71 1.63 -5.83 -0.75
N SER A 72 2.27 -6.84 -0.15
CA SER A 72 3.28 -7.64 -0.86
C SER A 72 2.67 -8.37 -2.06
N ALA A 73 1.51 -9.02 -1.88
CA ALA A 73 0.82 -9.71 -2.97
C ALA A 73 0.39 -8.75 -4.10
N GLU A 74 -0.11 -7.55 -3.75
CA GLU A 74 -0.44 -6.54 -4.76
C GLU A 74 0.80 -5.98 -5.47
N LEU A 75 1.91 -5.80 -4.76
CA LEU A 75 3.17 -5.36 -5.35
C LEU A 75 3.73 -6.39 -6.33
N GLU A 76 3.67 -7.68 -5.99
CA GLU A 76 4.08 -8.77 -6.88
C GLU A 76 3.24 -8.80 -8.16
N LYS A 77 1.92 -8.59 -8.06
CA LYS A 77 1.04 -8.49 -9.24
C LYS A 77 1.43 -7.31 -10.14
N GLU A 78 1.59 -6.11 -9.57
CA GLU A 78 1.93 -4.90 -10.33
C GLU A 78 3.37 -4.90 -10.89
N MET A 79 4.25 -5.79 -10.39
CA MET A 79 5.62 -5.98 -10.88
C MET A 79 5.71 -7.06 -11.97
N SER A 80 4.71 -7.92 -12.09
CA SER A 80 4.63 -9.00 -13.09
C SER A 80 3.88 -8.60 -14.35
N GLU A 81 3.15 -7.47 -14.32
CA GLU A 81 2.50 -6.79 -15.44
C GLU A 81 3.43 -5.77 -16.10
#